data_AF-A0A8T4L646-F1
#
_entry.id   AF-A0A8T4L646-F1
#
_cell.length_a   1.000
_cell.length_b   1.000
_cell.length_c   1.000
_cell.angle_alpha   90.00
_cell.angle_beta   90.00
_cell.angle_gamma   90.00
#
_symmetry.space_group_name_H-M   'P 1'
#
loop_
_entity.id
_entity.type
_entity.pdbx_description
1 polymer ?
#
loop_
_entity_poly.entity_id
_entity_poly.type
_entity_poly.pdbx_seq_one_letter_code
_entity_poly.pdbx_strand_id
1 'polypeptide(L)'
;MPFGIRENIEPYSGRNVIEAENVVKVFKKNEPTHNPLKDFLFPSYKPFTALNGVSLKIKRGEVFGLLGPNGSGKTTFIKILTGLLQPTQGKVLIHGKPAEQNLRRIGVMFGFNMIYYRLTGYANLKYSAKLYKVKNYKQRINELARMLGLENWLYSYVENYSLGMKSKLALARALIHDPEILFLDEPTLGLDPKISLSLREDIREMDKTIIITTHNMEEANELCDRIGIIKNGSLIRVGTPAYLKKLVSENIIVNIGLAFFGNELINTLSTQPYVHNVSLSQTGVRIYLESKDYLPKLLSILGSYNTTSINEEEPTLVDVFIRLTQGEVPPARNPESDDEDTGTQMQEPI
;
A
#
# COMPACT_ATOMS: atom_id res chain seq x y z
N MET A 1 11.79 26.32 -11.03
CA MET A 1 11.41 25.18 -10.17
C MET A 1 10.59 24.23 -11.03
N PRO A 2 11.00 22.97 -11.28
CA PRO A 2 10.35 22.18 -12.32
C PRO A 2 9.31 21.17 -11.83
N PHE A 3 8.92 21.17 -10.56
CA PHE A 3 7.78 20.39 -10.07
C PHE A 3 7.00 21.24 -9.08
N GLY A 4 5.68 21.32 -9.28
CA GLY A 4 4.79 21.99 -8.34
C GLY A 4 4.90 21.30 -7.00
N ILE A 5 5.36 22.04 -5.99
CA ILE A 5 5.12 21.67 -4.60
C ILE A 5 3.60 21.69 -4.41
N ARG A 6 3.04 20.73 -3.66
CA ARG A 6 1.63 20.75 -3.26
C ARG A 6 1.35 22.03 -2.44
N GLU A 7 1.10 23.15 -3.10
CA GLU A 7 0.42 24.30 -2.48
C GLU A 7 -1.07 23.96 -2.36
N ASN A 8 -1.72 24.46 -1.30
CA ASN A 8 -3.13 24.26 -0.99
C ASN A 8 -4.03 24.46 -2.24
N ILE A 9 -4.37 23.37 -2.92
CA ILE A 9 -5.27 23.33 -4.06
C ILE A 9 -6.54 22.60 -3.62
N GLU A 10 -7.70 23.16 -4.01
CA GLU A 10 -9.05 22.63 -3.82
C GLU A 10 -9.12 21.09 -3.95
N PRO A 11 -9.98 20.42 -3.16
CA PRO A 11 -10.07 18.97 -3.15
C PRO A 11 -10.37 18.46 -4.56
N TYR A 12 -9.37 17.76 -5.11
CA TYR A 12 -9.35 16.96 -6.32
C TYR A 12 -10.61 17.08 -7.19
N SER A 13 -10.52 17.80 -8.32
CA SER A 13 -11.60 17.81 -9.32
C SER A 13 -12.05 16.36 -9.55
N GLY A 14 -13.27 16.01 -9.15
CA GLY A 14 -13.72 14.64 -8.84
C GLY A 14 -13.78 13.63 -9.99
N ARG A 15 -12.94 13.82 -11.01
CA ARG A 15 -12.83 12.96 -12.19
C ARG A 15 -11.87 11.81 -11.91
N ASN A 16 -12.37 10.59 -12.11
CA ASN A 16 -11.54 9.39 -12.10
C ASN A 16 -10.60 9.40 -13.31
N VAL A 17 -9.33 9.10 -13.07
CA VAL A 17 -8.29 8.96 -14.10
C VAL A 17 -7.93 7.52 -14.37
N ILE A 18 -8.20 6.62 -13.42
CA ILE A 18 -8.10 5.17 -13.58
C ILE A 18 -9.43 4.55 -13.18
N GLU A 19 -9.93 3.63 -14.00
CA GLU A 19 -11.15 2.88 -13.76
C GLU A 19 -10.89 1.40 -14.13
N ALA A 20 -10.88 0.53 -13.13
CA ALA A 20 -10.84 -0.92 -13.27
C ALA A 20 -12.24 -1.47 -13.00
N GLU A 21 -12.76 -2.27 -13.92
CA GLU A 21 -14.11 -2.84 -13.83
C GLU A 21 -14.02 -4.38 -13.86
N ASN A 22 -14.45 -5.01 -12.76
CA ASN A 22 -14.57 -6.46 -12.60
C ASN A 22 -13.33 -7.25 -13.07
N VAL A 23 -12.15 -6.80 -12.66
CA VAL A 23 -10.87 -7.38 -13.08
C VAL A 23 -10.67 -8.76 -12.46
N VAL A 24 -10.64 -9.78 -13.31
CA VAL A 24 -10.33 -11.17 -12.94
C VAL A 24 -9.01 -11.57 -13.58
N LYS A 25 -8.16 -12.28 -12.84
CA LYS A 25 -6.96 -12.89 -13.40
C LYS A 25 -6.80 -14.33 -12.94
N VAL A 26 -6.80 -15.25 -13.89
CA VAL A 26 -6.54 -16.68 -13.68
C VAL A 26 -5.22 -17.05 -14.35
N PHE A 27 -4.33 -17.65 -13.60
CA PHE A 27 -3.09 -18.26 -14.10
C PHE A 27 -3.24 -19.78 -14.19
N LYS A 28 -2.40 -20.39 -15.02
CA LYS A 28 -2.17 -21.84 -15.01
C LYS A 28 -0.98 -22.11 -14.08
N LYS A 29 -1.22 -22.74 -12.94
CA LYS A 29 -0.17 -23.11 -11.98
C LYS A 29 0.21 -24.56 -12.20
N ASN A 30 1.50 -24.86 -12.31
CA ASN A 30 1.98 -26.24 -12.39
C ASN A 30 1.50 -27.03 -11.18
N GLU A 31 0.97 -28.21 -11.43
CA GLU A 31 0.55 -29.17 -10.41
C GLU A 31 1.42 -30.43 -10.57
N PRO A 32 2.68 -30.38 -10.09
CA PRO A 32 3.58 -31.50 -10.21
C PRO A 32 3.04 -32.71 -9.43
N THR A 33 3.20 -33.89 -10.01
CA THR A 33 2.89 -35.17 -9.38
C THR A 33 4.13 -35.73 -8.68
N HIS A 34 4.01 -36.82 -7.94
CA HIS A 34 5.17 -37.52 -7.36
C HIS A 34 6.07 -38.21 -8.42
N ASN A 35 5.78 -38.06 -9.71
CA ASN A 35 6.55 -38.68 -10.80
C ASN A 35 7.17 -37.61 -11.73
N PRO A 36 8.47 -37.32 -11.61
CA PRO A 36 9.12 -36.26 -12.38
C PRO A 36 9.19 -36.55 -13.90
N LEU A 37 9.26 -37.82 -14.31
CA LEU A 37 9.21 -38.19 -15.73
C LEU A 37 7.82 -37.90 -16.32
N LYS A 38 6.76 -38.17 -15.56
CA LYS A 38 5.40 -37.85 -15.96
C LYS A 38 5.17 -36.34 -16.04
N ASP A 39 5.66 -35.58 -15.06
CA ASP A 39 5.53 -34.12 -15.05
C ASP A 39 6.30 -33.45 -16.20
N PHE A 40 7.42 -34.04 -16.62
CA PHE A 40 8.19 -33.57 -17.77
C PHE A 40 7.48 -33.85 -19.10
N LEU A 41 6.94 -35.07 -19.27
CA LEU A 41 6.27 -35.49 -20.51
C LEU A 41 4.83 -34.99 -20.63
N PHE A 42 4.13 -34.84 -19.50
CA PHE A 42 2.72 -34.43 -19.42
C PHE A 42 2.51 -33.44 -18.27
N PRO A 43 2.92 -32.17 -18.44
CA PRO A 43 2.76 -31.16 -17.40
C PRO A 43 1.28 -30.97 -17.06
N SER A 44 0.92 -31.17 -15.79
CA SER A 44 -0.42 -30.87 -15.29
C SER A 44 -0.50 -29.42 -14.81
N TYR A 45 -1.63 -28.77 -15.07
CA TYR A 45 -1.89 -27.40 -14.66
C TYR A 45 -3.23 -27.30 -13.95
N LYS A 46 -3.25 -26.59 -12.84
CA LYS A 46 -4.46 -26.19 -12.13
C LYS A 46 -4.72 -24.69 -12.31
N PRO A 47 -5.98 -24.26 -12.54
CA PRO A 47 -6.31 -22.84 -12.53
C PRO A 47 -6.05 -22.24 -11.14
N PHE A 48 -5.37 -21.09 -11.10
CA PHE A 48 -5.15 -20.30 -9.90
C PHE A 48 -5.67 -18.88 -10.12
N THR A 49 -6.74 -18.52 -9.41
CA THR A 49 -7.33 -17.18 -9.46
C THR A 49 -6.52 -16.23 -8.59
N ALA A 50 -5.74 -15.36 -9.23
CA ALA A 50 -4.93 -14.34 -8.55
C ALA A 50 -5.71 -13.04 -8.28
N LEU A 51 -6.71 -12.73 -9.11
CA LEU A 51 -7.66 -11.63 -8.90
C LEU A 51 -9.07 -12.11 -9.21
N ASN A 52 -10.03 -11.71 -8.39
CA ASN A 52 -11.39 -12.18 -8.42
C ASN A 52 -12.37 -11.00 -8.39
N GLY A 53 -12.58 -10.37 -9.55
CA GLY A 53 -13.61 -9.34 -9.73
C GLY A 53 -13.27 -8.00 -9.08
N VAL A 54 -11.99 -7.59 -9.11
CA VAL A 54 -11.55 -6.32 -8.50
C VAL A 54 -12.04 -5.14 -9.33
N SER A 55 -12.81 -4.24 -8.71
CA SER A 55 -13.20 -2.95 -9.30
C SER A 55 -12.60 -1.81 -8.48
N LEU A 56 -12.05 -0.80 -9.14
CA LEU A 56 -11.33 0.30 -8.50
C LEU A 56 -11.32 1.57 -9.36
N LYS A 57 -11.49 2.73 -8.75
CA LYS A 57 -11.51 4.06 -9.33
C LYS A 57 -10.57 4.96 -8.55
N ILE A 58 -9.64 5.56 -9.30
CA ILE A 58 -8.63 6.47 -8.75
C ILE A 58 -8.87 7.88 -9.27
N LYS A 59 -8.95 8.85 -8.35
CA LYS A 59 -9.11 10.28 -8.66
C LYS A 59 -7.79 10.92 -9.07
N ARG A 60 -7.86 11.96 -9.90
CA ARG A 60 -6.66 12.72 -10.29
C ARG A 60 -5.99 13.34 -9.05
N GLY A 61 -4.70 13.13 -8.89
CA GLY A 61 -3.87 13.76 -7.86
C GLY A 61 -3.87 13.06 -6.49
N GLU A 62 -4.70 12.02 -6.31
CA GLU A 62 -4.73 11.27 -5.06
C GLU A 62 -3.56 10.28 -4.97
N VAL A 63 -3.10 10.04 -3.75
CA VAL A 63 -2.20 8.95 -3.39
C VAL A 63 -3.04 7.80 -2.86
N PHE A 64 -3.18 6.74 -3.65
CA PHE A 64 -3.95 5.56 -3.32
C PHE A 64 -3.07 4.40 -2.86
N GLY A 65 -3.33 3.88 -1.66
CA GLY A 65 -2.66 2.72 -1.11
C GLY A 65 -3.42 1.43 -1.38
N LEU A 66 -2.81 0.47 -2.07
CA LEU A 66 -3.31 -0.90 -2.16
C LEU A 66 -2.63 -1.75 -1.07
N LEU A 67 -3.34 -1.94 0.05
CA LEU A 67 -2.84 -2.59 1.26
C LEU A 67 -3.24 -4.06 1.31
N GLY A 68 -2.31 -4.95 1.61
CA GLY A 68 -2.61 -6.36 1.86
C GLY A 68 -1.37 -7.23 2.03
N PRO A 69 -1.52 -8.48 2.47
CA PRO A 69 -0.40 -9.38 2.74
C PRO A 69 0.27 -9.83 1.43
N ASN A 70 1.41 -10.51 1.55
CA ASN A 70 2.05 -11.14 0.40
C ASN A 70 1.14 -12.19 -0.22
N GLY A 71 1.10 -12.24 -1.55
CA GLY A 71 0.24 -13.15 -2.30
C GLY A 71 -1.23 -12.73 -2.41
N SER A 72 -1.63 -11.56 -1.89
CA SER A 72 -3.02 -11.08 -2.00
C SER A 72 -3.44 -10.60 -3.40
N GLY A 73 -2.51 -10.48 -4.34
CA GLY A 73 -2.77 -10.05 -5.71
C GLY A 73 -2.30 -8.63 -6.06
N LYS A 74 -1.74 -7.86 -5.11
CA LYS A 74 -1.23 -6.48 -5.28
C LYS A 74 -0.42 -6.25 -6.56
N THR A 75 0.74 -6.90 -6.68
CA THR A 75 1.63 -6.78 -7.84
C THR A 75 0.97 -7.23 -9.14
N THR A 76 0.15 -8.29 -9.09
CA THR A 76 -0.62 -8.76 -10.26
C THR A 76 -1.60 -7.69 -10.74
N PHE A 77 -2.28 -7.01 -9.80
CA PHE A 77 -3.21 -5.96 -10.13
C PHE A 77 -2.51 -4.72 -10.67
N ILE A 78 -1.41 -4.26 -10.06
CA ILE A 78 -0.60 -3.18 -10.64
C ILE A 78 -0.15 -3.52 -12.07
N LYS A 79 0.31 -4.74 -12.34
CA LYS A 79 0.69 -5.17 -13.71
C LYS A 79 -0.48 -5.07 -14.69
N ILE A 80 -1.70 -5.34 -14.24
CA ILE A 80 -2.91 -5.15 -15.06
C ILE A 80 -3.24 -3.66 -15.24
N LEU A 81 -3.18 -2.88 -14.16
CA LEU A 81 -3.44 -1.44 -14.22
C LEU A 81 -2.46 -0.71 -15.15
N THR A 82 -1.22 -1.19 -15.24
CA THR A 82 -0.17 -0.63 -16.11
C THR A 82 -0.17 -1.18 -17.53
N GLY A 83 -1.08 -2.11 -17.88
CA GLY A 83 -1.15 -2.75 -19.19
C GLY A 83 -0.04 -3.78 -19.47
N LEU A 84 0.81 -4.10 -18.47
CA LEU A 84 1.87 -5.11 -18.60
C LEU A 84 1.35 -6.54 -18.55
N LEU A 85 0.15 -6.73 -18.03
CA LEU A 85 -0.53 -8.02 -17.96
C LEU A 85 -1.99 -7.84 -18.36
N GLN A 86 -2.45 -8.62 -19.33
CA GLN A 86 -3.87 -8.61 -19.70
C GLN A 86 -4.71 -9.31 -18.62
N PRO A 87 -5.86 -8.75 -18.22
CA PRO A 87 -6.81 -9.45 -17.37
C PRO A 87 -7.41 -10.67 -18.10
N THR A 88 -7.87 -11.66 -17.35
CA THR A 88 -8.65 -12.78 -17.90
C THR A 88 -10.09 -12.34 -18.19
N GLN A 89 -10.66 -11.47 -17.35
CA GLN A 89 -11.96 -10.83 -17.55
C GLN A 89 -11.94 -9.42 -16.96
N GLY A 90 -12.89 -8.58 -17.37
CA GLY A 90 -12.94 -7.18 -16.99
C GLY A 90 -12.04 -6.31 -17.86
N LYS A 91 -11.91 -5.03 -17.49
CA LYS A 91 -11.13 -4.05 -18.25
C LYS A 91 -10.52 -3.00 -17.34
N VAL A 92 -9.49 -2.32 -17.82
CA VAL A 92 -8.89 -1.15 -17.18
C VAL A 92 -8.86 0.00 -18.18
N LEU A 93 -9.36 1.15 -17.75
CA LEU A 93 -9.35 2.40 -18.48
C LEU A 93 -8.50 3.42 -17.73
N ILE A 94 -7.64 4.12 -18.48
CA ILE A 94 -6.88 5.28 -18.02
C ILE A 94 -7.27 6.45 -18.92
N HIS A 95 -7.79 7.52 -18.31
CA HIS A 95 -8.44 8.63 -19.03
C HIS A 95 -9.47 8.15 -20.08
N GLY A 96 -10.26 7.14 -19.73
CA GLY A 96 -11.29 6.56 -20.61
C GLY A 96 -10.76 5.72 -21.77
N LYS A 97 -9.45 5.44 -21.85
CA LYS A 97 -8.83 4.59 -22.89
C LYS A 97 -8.16 3.37 -22.27
N PRO A 98 -8.02 2.24 -22.98
CA PRO A 98 -7.29 1.08 -22.47
C PRO A 98 -5.90 1.43 -21.94
N ALA A 99 -5.46 0.77 -20.86
CA ALA A 99 -4.21 1.08 -20.17
C ALA A 99 -2.98 1.02 -21.09
N GLU A 100 -2.97 0.09 -22.07
CA GLU A 100 -1.89 -0.11 -23.03
C GLU A 100 -1.70 1.08 -23.98
N GLN A 101 -2.73 1.91 -24.14
CA GLN A 101 -2.67 3.13 -24.95
C GLN A 101 -2.12 4.34 -24.18
N ASN A 102 -1.92 4.21 -22.87
CA ASN A 102 -1.51 5.28 -21.97
C ASN A 102 -0.10 5.11 -21.40
N LEU A 103 0.70 4.17 -21.92
CA LEU A 103 2.04 3.84 -21.38
C LEU A 103 2.97 5.05 -21.21
N ARG A 104 2.84 6.09 -22.02
CA ARG A 104 3.65 7.32 -21.90
C ARG A 104 3.21 8.24 -20.75
N ARG A 105 1.98 8.10 -20.25
CA ARG A 105 1.46 8.87 -19.12
C ARG A 105 1.74 8.19 -17.78
N ILE A 106 2.28 6.97 -17.83
CA ILE A 106 2.45 6.10 -16.67
C ILE A 106 3.94 5.93 -16.36
N GLY A 107 4.32 6.14 -15.11
CA GLY A 107 5.59 5.73 -14.53
C GLY A 107 5.38 4.48 -13.70
N VAL A 108 6.33 3.55 -13.74
CA VAL A 108 6.22 2.30 -12.97
C VAL A 108 7.54 1.98 -12.29
N MET A 109 7.45 1.58 -11.01
CA MET A 109 8.55 1.05 -10.20
C MET A 109 8.12 -0.30 -9.63
N PHE A 110 8.78 -1.39 -10.06
CA PHE A 110 8.61 -2.74 -9.47
C PHE A 110 9.82 -3.10 -8.61
N GLY A 111 9.95 -2.47 -7.44
CA GLY A 111 11.16 -2.53 -6.64
C GLY A 111 12.42 -2.22 -7.46
N PHE A 112 13.46 -3.05 -7.29
CA PHE A 112 14.76 -2.86 -7.95
C PHE A 112 14.92 -3.58 -9.28
N ASN A 113 13.92 -4.37 -9.71
CA ASN A 113 14.00 -5.23 -10.91
C ASN A 113 14.16 -4.46 -12.23
N MET A 114 14.06 -3.14 -12.15
CA MET A 114 14.00 -2.20 -13.26
C MET A 114 15.30 -1.43 -13.47
N ILE A 115 16.35 -1.74 -12.72
CA ILE A 115 17.64 -1.04 -12.75
C ILE A 115 18.74 -1.99 -13.25
N TYR A 116 19.65 -1.46 -14.06
CA TYR A 116 20.84 -2.16 -14.54
C TYR A 116 22.03 -1.91 -13.61
N TYR A 117 22.42 -2.93 -12.85
CA TYR A 117 23.42 -2.84 -11.77
C TYR A 117 24.84 -2.55 -12.29
N ARG A 118 25.16 -3.07 -13.49
CA ARG A 118 26.46 -2.87 -14.17
C ARG A 118 26.57 -1.54 -14.92
N LEU A 119 25.56 -0.69 -14.85
CA LEU A 119 25.58 0.65 -15.42
C LEU A 119 25.68 1.68 -14.30
N THR A 120 26.14 2.89 -14.64
CA THR A 120 26.08 4.02 -13.72
C THR A 120 24.63 4.51 -13.55
N GLY A 121 24.34 5.28 -12.49
CA GLY A 121 23.02 5.90 -12.31
C GLY A 121 22.63 6.76 -13.52
N TYR A 122 23.56 7.56 -14.03
CA TYR A 122 23.38 8.38 -15.23
C TYR A 122 23.06 7.52 -16.46
N ALA A 123 23.77 6.41 -16.67
CA ALA A 123 23.52 5.52 -17.81
C ALA A 123 22.14 4.85 -17.73
N ASN A 124 21.71 4.44 -16.53
CA ASN A 124 20.36 3.92 -16.28
C ASN A 124 19.27 4.91 -16.67
N LEU A 125 19.38 6.15 -16.20
CA LEU A 125 18.40 7.19 -16.48
C LEU A 125 18.44 7.63 -17.95
N LYS A 126 19.64 7.76 -18.54
CA LYS A 126 19.82 8.07 -19.97
C LYS A 126 19.19 7.01 -20.87
N TYR A 127 19.33 5.72 -20.54
CA TYR A 127 18.70 4.63 -21.28
C TYR A 127 17.18 4.80 -21.32
N SER A 128 16.57 5.00 -20.15
CA SER A 128 15.12 5.14 -20.02
C SER A 128 14.61 6.42 -20.69
N ALA A 129 15.33 7.54 -20.53
CA ALA A 129 15.00 8.80 -21.20
C ALA A 129 15.01 8.69 -22.73
N LYS A 130 15.98 7.96 -23.29
CA LYS A 130 16.04 7.70 -24.74
C LYS A 130 14.86 6.84 -25.21
N LEU A 131 14.48 5.81 -24.44
CA LEU A 131 13.32 4.97 -24.75
C LEU A 131 12.03 5.79 -24.84
N TYR A 132 11.84 6.73 -23.91
CA TYR A 132 10.70 7.64 -23.90
C TYR A 132 10.85 8.88 -24.80
N LYS A 133 11.97 9.01 -25.52
CA LYS A 133 12.28 10.14 -26.42
C LYS A 133 12.26 11.51 -25.71
N VAL A 134 12.75 11.56 -24.47
CA VAL A 134 12.86 12.81 -23.69
C VAL A 134 13.93 13.71 -24.33
N LYS A 135 13.52 14.88 -24.83
CA LYS A 135 14.41 15.81 -25.57
C LYS A 135 15.55 16.34 -24.69
N ASN A 136 15.22 16.95 -23.55
CA ASN A 136 16.18 17.58 -22.63
C ASN A 136 16.64 16.61 -21.52
N TYR A 137 16.90 15.35 -21.88
CA TYR A 137 17.12 14.30 -20.88
C TYR A 137 18.30 14.58 -19.95
N LYS A 138 19.36 15.28 -20.39
CA LYS A 138 20.51 15.61 -19.52
C LYS A 138 20.09 16.51 -18.35
N GLN A 139 19.33 17.56 -18.65
CA GLN A 139 18.79 18.47 -17.65
C GLN A 139 17.82 17.72 -16.72
N ARG A 140 16.90 16.94 -17.30
CA ARG A 140 15.94 16.13 -16.55
C ARG A 140 16.61 15.14 -15.59
N ILE A 141 17.70 14.50 -16.00
CA ILE A 141 18.48 13.60 -15.14
C ILE A 141 19.05 14.37 -13.95
N ASN A 142 19.64 15.54 -14.18
CA ASN A 142 20.21 16.34 -13.10
C ASN A 142 19.15 16.85 -12.14
N GLU A 143 17.98 17.26 -12.64
CA GLU A 143 16.82 17.66 -11.81
C GLU A 143 16.37 16.52 -10.90
N LEU A 144 16.17 15.32 -11.45
CA LEU A 144 15.76 14.15 -10.67
C LEU A 144 16.85 13.69 -9.69
N ALA A 145 18.12 13.78 -10.09
CA ALA A 145 19.22 13.45 -9.21
C ALA A 145 19.32 14.42 -8.03
N ARG A 146 19.06 15.72 -8.23
CA ARG A 146 18.99 16.69 -7.15
C ARG A 146 17.82 16.41 -6.22
N MET A 147 16.63 16.27 -6.80
CA MET A 147 15.39 16.00 -6.08
C MET A 147 15.53 14.80 -5.13
N LEU A 148 16.16 13.72 -5.60
CA LEU A 148 16.30 12.49 -4.81
C LEU A 148 17.64 12.38 -4.07
N GLY A 149 18.53 13.38 -4.13
CA GLY A 149 19.83 13.33 -3.46
C GLY A 149 20.84 12.32 -4.03
N LEU A 150 20.84 12.13 -5.36
CA LEU A 150 21.73 11.23 -6.10
C LEU A 150 22.83 11.96 -6.91
N GLU A 151 22.92 13.30 -6.87
CA GLU A 151 23.86 14.09 -7.69
C GLU A 151 25.30 13.58 -7.63
N ASN A 152 25.82 13.34 -6.42
CA ASN A 152 27.19 12.89 -6.19
C ASN A 152 27.45 11.43 -6.60
N TRP A 153 26.39 10.68 -6.91
CA TRP A 153 26.46 9.24 -7.17
C TRP A 153 26.14 8.88 -8.63
N LEU A 154 25.65 9.84 -9.43
CA LEU A 154 25.19 9.61 -10.81
C LEU A 154 26.22 8.87 -11.68
N TYR A 155 27.50 9.13 -11.50
CA TYR A 155 28.57 8.54 -12.31
C TYR A 155 29.19 7.29 -11.68
N SER A 156 28.74 6.88 -10.49
CA SER A 156 29.13 5.63 -9.85
C SER A 156 28.28 4.46 -10.35
N TYR A 157 28.88 3.26 -10.42
CA TYR A 157 28.15 2.03 -10.74
C TYR A 157 27.08 1.72 -9.71
N VAL A 158 25.91 1.29 -10.18
CA VAL A 158 24.75 1.00 -9.32
C VAL A 158 24.98 -0.19 -8.41
N GLU A 159 25.85 -1.12 -8.77
CA GLU A 159 26.23 -2.22 -7.87
C GLU A 159 26.72 -1.73 -6.49
N ASN A 160 27.39 -0.57 -6.46
CA ASN A 160 27.91 0.07 -5.25
C ASN A 160 26.88 0.93 -4.50
N TYR A 161 25.64 1.03 -5.00
CA TYR A 161 24.58 1.81 -4.35
C TYR A 161 24.04 1.05 -3.13
N SER A 162 23.75 1.79 -2.05
CA SER A 162 22.92 1.29 -0.96
C SER A 162 21.51 0.95 -1.47
N LEU A 163 20.75 0.20 -0.68
CA LEU A 163 19.37 -0.15 -1.06
C LEU A 163 18.50 1.10 -1.26
N GLY A 164 18.63 2.09 -0.38
CA GLY A 164 17.95 3.38 -0.50
C GLY A 164 18.29 4.14 -1.79
N MET A 165 19.58 4.17 -2.15
CA MET A 165 20.01 4.79 -3.41
C MET A 165 19.45 4.04 -4.63
N LYS A 166 19.34 2.71 -4.56
CA LYS A 166 18.68 1.92 -5.61
C LYS A 166 17.20 2.26 -5.69
N SER A 167 16.48 2.40 -4.57
CA SER A 167 15.05 2.80 -4.57
C SER A 167 14.87 4.17 -5.21
N LYS A 168 15.68 5.14 -4.79
CA LYS A 168 15.67 6.50 -5.34
C LYS A 168 15.99 6.52 -6.83
N LEU A 169 16.96 5.71 -7.30
CA LEU A 169 17.23 5.59 -8.73
C LEU A 169 16.06 4.94 -9.49
N ALA A 170 15.38 3.96 -8.91
CA ALA A 170 14.18 3.35 -9.48
C ALA A 170 13.06 4.39 -9.66
N LEU A 171 12.85 5.22 -8.63
CA LEU A 171 11.88 6.31 -8.63
C LEU A 171 12.24 7.38 -9.69
N ALA A 172 13.50 7.83 -9.74
CA ALA A 172 13.97 8.74 -10.80
C ALA A 172 13.73 8.14 -12.20
N ARG A 173 13.97 6.84 -12.38
CA ARG A 173 13.71 6.16 -13.65
C ARG A 173 12.23 6.18 -14.00
N ALA A 174 11.34 5.94 -13.05
CA ALA A 174 9.89 5.98 -13.28
C ALA A 174 9.40 7.39 -13.63
N LEU A 175 10.08 8.44 -13.15
CA LEU A 175 9.75 9.85 -13.37
C LEU A 175 10.44 10.49 -14.59
N ILE A 176 11.32 9.77 -15.28
CA ILE A 176 12.23 10.33 -16.28
C ILE A 176 11.51 11.04 -17.43
N HIS A 177 10.34 10.54 -17.81
CA HIS A 177 9.49 11.06 -18.90
C HIS A 177 8.32 11.91 -18.41
N ASP A 178 8.33 12.28 -17.13
CA ASP A 178 7.31 13.10 -16.48
C ASP A 178 5.88 12.56 -16.58
N PRO A 179 5.62 11.31 -16.11
CA PRO A 179 4.30 10.70 -16.18
C PRO A 179 3.27 11.49 -15.35
N GLU A 180 1.99 11.37 -15.66
CA GLU A 180 0.88 11.92 -14.85
C GLU A 180 0.49 10.97 -13.71
N ILE A 181 0.68 9.66 -13.93
CA ILE A 181 0.29 8.58 -13.03
C ILE A 181 1.53 7.75 -12.69
N LEU A 182 1.74 7.46 -11.40
CA LEU A 182 2.87 6.70 -10.91
C LEU A 182 2.40 5.44 -10.17
N PHE A 183 2.92 4.28 -10.56
CA PHE A 183 2.69 3.02 -9.85
C PHE A 183 3.97 2.59 -9.14
N LEU A 184 3.89 2.45 -7.82
CA LEU A 184 5.00 2.10 -6.94
C LEU A 184 4.69 0.77 -6.25
N ASP A 185 5.35 -0.30 -6.69
CA ASP A 185 5.19 -1.62 -6.08
C ASP A 185 6.20 -1.81 -4.93
N GLU A 186 5.70 -1.74 -3.69
CA GLU A 186 6.45 -1.81 -2.42
C GLU A 186 7.74 -0.93 -2.42
N PRO A 187 7.60 0.41 -2.58
CA PRO A 187 8.74 1.30 -2.84
C PRO A 187 9.75 1.39 -1.69
N THR A 188 9.30 1.16 -0.46
CA THR A 188 10.10 1.27 0.77
C THR A 188 10.55 -0.08 1.33
N LEU A 189 10.28 -1.18 0.62
CA LEU A 189 10.59 -2.52 1.12
C LEU A 189 12.08 -2.72 1.40
N GLY A 190 12.38 -3.15 2.63
CA GLY A 190 13.75 -3.45 3.06
C GLY A 190 14.63 -2.23 3.34
N LEU A 191 14.09 -1.01 3.20
CA LEU A 191 14.81 0.21 3.56
C LEU A 191 14.85 0.38 5.08
N ASP A 192 15.93 0.96 5.58
CA ASP A 192 15.96 1.42 6.97
C ASP A 192 14.91 2.53 7.21
N PRO A 193 14.47 2.74 8.47
CA PRO A 193 13.40 3.69 8.77
C PRO A 193 13.66 5.11 8.26
N LYS A 194 14.91 5.61 8.34
CA LYS A 194 15.24 6.98 7.95
C LYS A 194 15.16 7.17 6.44
N ILE A 195 15.69 6.22 5.66
CA ILE A 195 15.58 6.25 4.20
C ILE A 195 14.12 6.06 3.76
N SER A 196 13.37 5.17 4.43
CA SER A 196 11.95 4.95 4.17
C SER A 196 11.17 6.26 4.31
N LEU A 197 11.34 6.97 5.43
CA LEU A 197 10.73 8.28 5.67
C LEU A 197 11.09 9.31 4.58
N SER A 198 12.39 9.46 4.26
CA SER A 198 12.82 10.38 3.20
C SER A 198 12.18 10.05 1.85
N LEU A 199 12.02 8.76 1.49
CA LEU A 199 11.37 8.38 0.24
C LEU A 199 9.87 8.65 0.26
N ARG A 200 9.20 8.48 1.42
CA ARG A 200 7.77 8.82 1.58
C ARG A 200 7.55 10.33 1.47
N GLU A 201 8.43 11.14 2.04
CA GLU A 201 8.43 12.60 1.87
C GLU A 201 8.59 12.97 0.39
N ASP A 202 9.59 12.39 -0.29
CA ASP A 202 9.81 12.58 -1.73
C ASP A 202 8.53 12.27 -2.52
N ILE A 203 7.81 11.18 -2.19
CA ILE A 203 6.56 10.76 -2.85
C ILE A 203 5.41 11.73 -2.52
N ARG A 204 5.26 12.13 -1.27
CA ARG A 204 4.16 12.99 -0.79
C ARG A 204 4.19 14.37 -1.44
N GLU A 205 5.39 14.91 -1.69
CA GLU A 205 5.56 16.24 -2.29
C GLU A 205 5.25 16.28 -3.80
N MET A 206 5.09 15.14 -4.46
CA MET A 206 4.83 15.09 -5.91
C MET A 206 3.37 15.45 -6.23
N ASP A 207 3.18 16.42 -7.14
CA ASP A 207 1.88 16.68 -7.78
C ASP A 207 1.60 15.67 -8.90
N LYS A 208 1.28 14.42 -8.51
CA LYS A 208 1.00 13.29 -9.40
C LYS A 208 -0.15 12.44 -8.85
N THR A 209 -0.79 11.63 -9.69
CA THR A 209 -1.66 10.55 -9.22
C THR A 209 -0.80 9.34 -8.89
N ILE A 210 -0.82 8.83 -7.66
CA ILE A 210 0.12 7.80 -7.22
C ILE A 210 -0.64 6.59 -6.68
N ILE A 211 -0.24 5.40 -7.11
CA ILE A 211 -0.76 4.13 -6.62
C ILE A 211 0.41 3.38 -6.00
N ILE A 212 0.30 3.07 -4.71
CA ILE A 212 1.36 2.42 -3.94
C ILE A 212 0.83 1.10 -3.44
N THR A 213 1.54 0.00 -3.70
CA THR A 213 1.28 -1.24 -2.95
C THR A 213 2.17 -1.27 -1.73
N THR A 214 1.59 -1.71 -0.64
CA THR A 214 2.34 -1.94 0.58
C THR A 214 1.68 -3.02 1.43
N HIS A 215 2.47 -3.63 2.28
CA HIS A 215 1.98 -4.41 3.42
C HIS A 215 2.29 -3.72 4.75
N ASN A 216 2.84 -2.51 4.72
CA ASN A 216 3.12 -1.67 5.88
C ASN A 216 1.92 -0.75 6.14
N MET A 217 1.22 -1.01 7.23
CA MET A 217 0.04 -0.25 7.66
C MET A 217 0.38 1.19 8.06
N GLU A 218 1.55 1.43 8.63
CA GLU A 218 1.98 2.77 9.03
C GLU A 218 2.26 3.64 7.80
N GLU A 219 2.97 3.09 6.81
CA GLU A 219 3.19 3.75 5.52
C GLU A 219 1.86 4.13 4.85
N ALA A 220 0.93 3.18 4.78
CA ALA A 220 -0.37 3.43 4.15
C ALA A 220 -1.13 4.54 4.89
N ASN A 221 -1.13 4.51 6.23
CA ASN A 221 -1.80 5.52 7.06
C ASN A 221 -1.19 6.92 6.91
N GLU A 222 0.13 7.00 6.76
CA GLU A 222 0.86 8.26 6.70
C GLU A 222 0.82 8.90 5.30
N LEU A 223 0.88 8.08 4.24
CA LEU A 223 1.13 8.54 2.88
C LEU A 223 -0.14 8.63 2.01
N CYS A 224 -1.15 7.81 2.27
CA CYS A 224 -2.27 7.61 1.34
C CYS A 224 -3.50 8.44 1.72
N ASP A 225 -4.10 9.09 0.73
CA ASP A 225 -5.38 9.77 0.86
C ASP A 225 -6.53 8.75 1.01
N ARG A 226 -6.46 7.65 0.24
CA ARG A 226 -7.40 6.52 0.26
C ARG A 226 -6.64 5.20 0.22
N ILE A 227 -7.21 4.18 0.84
CA ILE A 227 -6.63 2.85 0.94
C ILE A 227 -7.66 1.81 0.50
N GLY A 228 -7.25 0.92 -0.41
CA GLY A 228 -7.96 -0.30 -0.74
C GLY A 228 -7.31 -1.51 -0.06
N ILE A 229 -8.07 -2.23 0.76
CA ILE A 229 -7.61 -3.46 1.42
C ILE A 229 -7.90 -4.65 0.50
N ILE A 230 -6.86 -5.37 0.06
CA ILE A 230 -6.97 -6.53 -0.82
C ILE A 230 -6.54 -7.82 -0.10
N LYS A 231 -7.36 -8.87 -0.22
CA LYS A 231 -7.11 -10.20 0.34
C LYS A 231 -7.56 -11.26 -0.67
N ASN A 232 -6.73 -12.28 -0.88
CA ASN A 232 -7.05 -13.42 -1.77
C ASN A 232 -7.58 -13.00 -3.14
N GLY A 233 -6.97 -11.98 -3.75
CA GLY A 233 -7.34 -11.45 -5.05
C GLY A 233 -8.63 -10.63 -5.09
N SER A 234 -9.24 -10.34 -3.94
CA SER A 234 -10.50 -9.59 -3.84
C SER A 234 -10.30 -8.30 -3.04
N LEU A 235 -10.89 -7.21 -3.51
CA LEU A 235 -10.91 -5.94 -2.79
C LEU A 235 -12.00 -6.01 -1.71
N ILE A 236 -11.60 -5.87 -0.44
CA ILE A 236 -12.46 -6.08 0.72
C ILE A 236 -13.15 -4.78 1.14
N ARG A 237 -12.39 -3.68 1.13
CA ARG A 237 -12.86 -2.34 1.52
C ARG A 237 -12.00 -1.28 0.84
N VAL A 238 -12.59 -0.12 0.56
CA VAL A 238 -11.88 1.11 0.19
C VAL A 238 -12.35 2.23 1.11
N GLY A 239 -11.46 3.15 1.45
CA GLY A 239 -11.82 4.38 2.14
C GLY A 239 -10.60 5.17 2.60
N THR A 240 -10.83 6.32 3.25
CA THR A 240 -9.76 7.08 3.89
C THR A 240 -9.21 6.30 5.10
N PRO A 241 -7.95 6.53 5.52
CA PRO A 241 -7.41 5.88 6.72
C PRO A 241 -8.30 6.11 7.97
N ALA A 242 -8.84 7.32 8.12
CA ALA A 242 -9.74 7.67 9.21
C ALA A 242 -11.07 6.90 9.15
N TYR A 243 -11.69 6.83 7.97
CA TYR A 243 -12.91 6.04 7.76
C TYR A 243 -12.67 4.56 8.10
N LEU A 244 -11.59 3.98 7.57
CA LEU A 244 -11.27 2.57 7.81
C LEU A 244 -11.09 2.26 9.29
N LYS A 245 -10.43 3.13 10.07
CA LYS A 245 -10.27 2.98 11.52
C LYS A 245 -11.59 3.06 12.30
N LYS A 246 -12.55 3.89 11.85
CA LYS A 246 -13.88 3.97 12.45
C LYS A 246 -14.66 2.65 12.33
N LEU A 247 -14.39 1.83 11.32
CA LEU A 247 -15.04 0.52 11.17
C LEU A 247 -14.76 -0.44 12.35
N VAL A 248 -13.75 -0.14 13.15
CA VAL A 248 -13.34 -0.98 14.29
C VAL A 248 -13.36 -0.24 15.62
N SER A 249 -13.86 1.01 15.66
CA SER A 249 -13.82 1.89 16.84
C SER A 249 -14.86 1.57 17.91
N GLU A 250 -15.72 0.57 17.70
CA GLU A 250 -16.64 0.08 18.73
C GLU A 250 -15.89 -0.53 19.93
N ASN A 251 -14.67 -1.02 19.70
CA ASN A 251 -13.85 -1.60 20.75
C ASN A 251 -12.95 -0.52 21.36
N ILE A 252 -12.84 -0.52 22.69
CA ILE A 252 -11.85 0.29 23.38
C ILE A 252 -10.53 -0.47 23.42
N ILE A 253 -9.50 0.17 22.90
CA ILE A 253 -8.16 -0.40 22.87
C ILE A 253 -7.38 0.23 24.03
N VAL A 254 -6.87 -0.62 24.91
CA VAL A 254 -6.05 -0.18 26.04
C VAL A 254 -4.71 -0.88 25.98
N ASN A 255 -3.65 -0.08 26.07
CA ASN A 255 -2.29 -0.55 26.25
C ASN A 255 -1.90 -0.38 27.71
N ILE A 256 -1.56 -1.49 28.35
CA ILE A 256 -1.23 -1.55 29.76
C ILE A 256 0.22 -1.97 29.90
N GLY A 257 1.04 -1.06 30.43
CA GLY A 257 2.42 -1.33 30.78
C GLY A 257 2.48 -2.23 32.01
N LEU A 258 3.29 -3.29 31.95
CA LEU A 258 3.44 -4.28 33.02
C LEU A 258 4.93 -4.52 33.27
N ALA A 259 5.33 -4.60 34.54
CA ALA A 259 6.72 -4.92 34.88
C ALA A 259 7.06 -6.40 34.59
N PHE A 260 6.07 -7.29 34.71
CA PHE A 260 6.21 -8.72 34.46
C PHE A 260 5.02 -9.20 33.65
N PHE A 261 5.28 -9.82 32.49
CA PHE A 261 4.24 -10.36 31.62
C PHE A 261 4.79 -11.49 30.74
N GLY A 262 3.89 -12.36 30.27
CA GLY A 262 4.23 -13.50 29.44
C GLY A 262 2.99 -14.13 28.83
N ASN A 263 3.16 -15.22 28.07
CA ASN A 263 2.05 -15.85 27.33
C ASN A 263 0.92 -16.37 28.24
N GLU A 264 1.21 -16.71 29.49
CA GLU A 264 0.19 -17.13 30.47
C GLU A 264 -0.85 -16.04 30.75
N LEU A 265 -0.42 -14.78 30.74
CA LEU A 265 -1.31 -13.64 30.93
C LEU A 265 -2.26 -13.48 29.72
N ILE A 266 -1.76 -13.69 28.50
CA ILE A 266 -2.58 -13.65 27.29
C ILE A 266 -3.72 -14.66 27.40
N ASN A 267 -3.42 -15.89 27.82
CA ASN A 267 -4.44 -16.93 27.98
C ASN A 267 -5.48 -16.53 29.04
N THR A 268 -5.03 -16.01 30.18
CA THR A 268 -5.92 -15.57 31.27
C THR A 268 -6.84 -14.43 30.81
N LEU A 269 -6.31 -13.45 30.09
CA LEU A 269 -7.10 -12.32 29.59
C LEU A 269 -8.02 -12.73 28.43
N SER A 270 -7.58 -13.62 27.54
CA SER A 270 -8.36 -14.08 26.38
C SER A 270 -9.56 -14.97 26.76
N THR A 271 -9.59 -15.50 28.00
CA THR A 271 -10.75 -16.25 28.51
C THR A 271 -11.87 -15.35 29.03
N GLN A 272 -11.63 -14.04 29.15
CA GLN A 272 -12.63 -13.11 29.65
C GLN A 272 -13.65 -12.75 28.56
N PRO A 273 -14.96 -12.78 28.84
CA PRO A 273 -15.99 -12.58 27.81
C PRO A 273 -16.02 -11.17 27.22
N TYR A 274 -15.50 -10.18 27.96
CA TYR A 274 -15.43 -8.77 27.55
C TYR A 274 -14.11 -8.40 26.87
N VAL A 275 -13.24 -9.39 26.61
CA VAL A 275 -11.96 -9.22 25.91
C VAL A 275 -12.05 -9.90 24.55
N HIS A 276 -12.03 -9.10 23.48
CA HIS A 276 -12.10 -9.62 22.11
C HIS A 276 -10.76 -10.16 21.63
N ASN A 277 -9.67 -9.50 22.01
CA ASN A 277 -8.33 -9.89 21.60
C ASN A 277 -7.28 -9.32 22.57
N VAL A 278 -6.12 -9.98 22.63
CA VAL A 278 -4.97 -9.59 23.45
C VAL A 278 -3.69 -9.87 22.68
N SER A 279 -2.80 -8.90 22.66
CA SER A 279 -1.46 -9.04 22.08
C SER A 279 -0.41 -8.48 23.01
N LEU A 280 0.81 -9.02 22.96
CA LEU A 280 1.95 -8.43 23.67
C LEU A 280 2.35 -7.11 23.00
N SER A 281 2.64 -6.12 23.82
CA SER A 281 3.31 -4.89 23.41
C SER A 281 4.76 -4.90 23.94
N GLN A 282 5.57 -3.91 23.55
CA GLN A 282 6.96 -3.82 24.02
C GLN A 282 7.05 -3.63 25.55
N THR A 283 6.05 -3.01 26.14
CA THR A 283 6.03 -2.59 27.55
C THR A 283 4.97 -3.33 28.38
N GLY A 284 4.19 -4.24 27.78
CA GLY A 284 3.14 -4.98 28.47
C GLY A 284 2.16 -5.66 27.51
N VAL A 285 0.89 -5.30 27.61
CA VAL A 285 -0.21 -5.93 26.84
C VAL A 285 -1.13 -4.88 26.21
N ARG A 286 -1.56 -5.15 24.98
CA ARG A 286 -2.57 -4.40 24.26
C ARG A 286 -3.84 -5.22 24.18
N ILE A 287 -4.96 -4.66 24.61
CA ILE A 287 -6.22 -5.39 24.87
C ILE A 287 -7.37 -4.67 24.17
N TYR A 288 -8.25 -5.44 23.54
CA TYR A 288 -9.47 -4.95 22.90
C TYR A 288 -10.65 -5.28 23.81
N LEU A 289 -11.26 -4.24 24.37
CA LEU A 289 -12.39 -4.32 25.29
C LEU A 289 -13.69 -3.97 24.59
N GLU A 290 -14.77 -4.67 24.97
CA GLU A 290 -16.13 -4.38 24.51
C GLU A 290 -16.63 -3.00 25.01
N SER A 291 -16.29 -2.63 26.26
CA SER A 291 -16.69 -1.36 26.88
C SER A 291 -15.70 -0.90 27.94
N LYS A 292 -15.68 0.42 28.21
CA LYS A 292 -14.83 1.08 29.21
C LYS A 292 -15.19 0.64 30.62
N ASP A 293 -16.44 0.21 30.80
CA ASP A 293 -16.98 -0.28 32.06
C ASP A 293 -16.27 -1.55 32.55
N TYR A 294 -15.59 -2.28 31.65
CA TYR A 294 -14.83 -3.47 32.00
C TYR A 294 -13.39 -3.19 32.41
N LEU A 295 -12.89 -1.95 32.24
CA LEU A 295 -11.52 -1.58 32.62
C LEU A 295 -11.22 -1.84 34.11
N PRO A 296 -12.08 -1.51 35.09
CA PRO A 296 -11.81 -1.83 36.50
C PRO A 296 -11.70 -3.33 36.78
N LYS A 297 -12.52 -4.15 36.11
CA LYS A 297 -12.45 -5.62 36.23
C LYS A 297 -11.13 -6.13 35.67
N LEU A 298 -10.70 -5.59 34.53
CA LEU A 298 -9.42 -5.94 33.92
C LEU A 298 -8.24 -5.58 34.84
N LEU A 299 -8.24 -4.38 35.44
CA LEU A 299 -7.19 -3.95 36.36
C LEU A 299 -7.11 -4.81 37.62
N SER A 300 -8.23 -5.39 38.08
CA SER A 300 -8.23 -6.33 39.20
C SER A 300 -7.43 -7.61 38.92
N ILE A 301 -7.45 -8.10 37.68
CA ILE A 301 -6.67 -9.25 37.21
C ILE A 301 -5.19 -8.85 37.07
N LEU A 302 -4.93 -7.63 36.57
CA LEU A 302 -3.58 -7.13 36.32
C LEU A 302 -2.85 -6.62 37.55
N GLY A 303 -3.54 -6.48 38.69
CA GLY A 303 -2.95 -6.02 39.95
C GLY A 303 -1.76 -6.85 40.41
N SER A 304 -1.73 -8.16 40.10
CA SER A 304 -0.60 -9.06 40.43
C SER A 304 0.62 -8.90 39.51
N TYR A 305 0.50 -8.18 38.40
CA TYR A 305 1.54 -8.06 37.36
C TYR A 305 2.29 -6.70 37.40
N ASN A 306 2.04 -5.90 38.45
CA ASN A 306 2.64 -4.58 38.67
C ASN A 306 2.47 -3.64 37.46
N THR A 307 1.29 -3.04 37.38
CA THR A 307 0.91 -2.11 36.30
C THR A 307 1.71 -0.82 36.38
N THR A 308 2.42 -0.47 35.30
CA THR A 308 3.27 0.72 35.21
C THR A 308 2.61 1.86 34.46
N SER A 309 1.72 1.56 33.50
CA SER A 309 0.98 2.57 32.74
C SER A 309 -0.32 2.00 32.19
N ILE A 310 -1.30 2.88 31.93
CA ILE A 310 -2.56 2.54 31.28
C ILE A 310 -2.84 3.67 30.29
N ASN A 311 -2.85 3.35 29.00
CA ASN A 311 -3.11 4.31 27.94
C ASN A 311 -4.22 3.77 27.05
N GLU A 312 -5.25 4.59 26.82
CA GLU A 312 -6.21 4.32 25.76
C GLU A 312 -5.58 4.66 24.42
N GLU A 313 -5.75 3.80 23.43
CA GLU A 313 -5.20 3.96 22.09
C GLU A 313 -6.31 4.05 21.06
N GLU A 314 -6.08 4.83 20.00
CA GLU A 314 -6.94 4.81 18.83
C GLU A 314 -6.69 3.56 17.98
N PRO A 315 -7.71 3.09 17.25
CA PRO A 315 -7.52 2.01 16.29
C PRO A 315 -6.52 2.35 15.19
N THR A 316 -5.75 1.36 14.80
CA THR A 316 -4.76 1.38 13.73
C THR A 316 -5.28 0.63 12.51
N LEU A 317 -4.63 0.81 11.36
CA LEU A 317 -4.96 0.01 10.17
C LEU A 317 -4.61 -1.48 10.33
N VAL A 318 -3.75 -1.83 11.29
CA VAL A 318 -3.51 -3.24 11.67
C VAL A 318 -4.78 -3.83 12.26
N ASP A 319 -5.47 -3.08 13.11
CA ASP A 319 -6.72 -3.50 13.76
C ASP A 319 -7.83 -3.71 12.73
N VAL A 320 -7.95 -2.77 11.80
CA VAL A 320 -8.86 -2.87 10.66
C VAL A 320 -8.59 -4.13 9.84
N PHE A 321 -7.31 -4.38 9.52
CA PHE A 321 -6.92 -5.55 8.75
C PHE A 321 -7.27 -6.85 9.48
N ILE A 322 -6.96 -6.97 10.77
CA ILE A 322 -7.27 -8.16 11.57
C ILE A 322 -8.79 -8.41 11.58
N ARG A 323 -9.60 -7.41 11.91
CA ARG A 323 -11.06 -7.55 12.01
C ARG A 323 -11.71 -7.92 10.68
N LEU A 324 -11.30 -7.27 9.58
CA LEU A 324 -11.77 -7.61 8.23
C LEU A 324 -11.31 -9.00 7.78
N THR A 325 -10.11 -9.43 8.18
CA THR A 325 -9.58 -10.73 7.77
C THR A 325 -10.14 -11.90 8.58
N GLN A 326 -10.60 -11.67 9.82
CA GLN A 326 -11.29 -12.65 10.66
C GLN A 326 -12.79 -12.77 10.33
N GLY A 327 -13.32 -11.91 9.45
CA GLY A 327 -14.72 -11.95 9.01
C GLY A 327 -15.70 -11.31 10.00
N GLU A 328 -15.19 -10.59 11.00
CA GLU A 328 -15.99 -9.90 12.02
C GLU A 328 -16.64 -8.61 11.49
N VAL A 329 -16.10 -8.07 10.38
CA VAL A 329 -16.76 -7.03 9.58
C VAL A 329 -17.07 -7.64 8.21
N PRO A 330 -18.34 -7.67 7.78
CA PRO A 330 -18.70 -8.25 6.50
C PRO A 330 -18.00 -7.47 5.36
N PRO A 331 -17.51 -8.16 4.31
CA PRO A 331 -16.98 -7.49 3.14
C PRO A 331 -18.06 -6.57 2.55
N ALA A 332 -17.65 -5.39 2.09
CA ALA A 332 -18.58 -4.45 1.48
C ALA A 332 -19.20 -5.05 0.21
N ARG A 333 -20.53 -4.89 0.04
CA ARG A 333 -21.23 -5.34 -1.19
C ARG A 333 -20.71 -4.61 -2.43
N ASN A 334 -20.30 -3.36 -2.27
CA ASN A 334 -19.53 -2.61 -3.24
C ASN A 334 -18.43 -1.84 -2.50
N PRO A 335 -17.17 -2.33 -2.53
CA PRO A 335 -16.07 -1.74 -1.77
C PRO A 335 -15.81 -0.26 -2.04
N GLU A 336 -16.28 0.26 -3.18
CA GLU A 336 -16.14 1.67 -3.57
C GLU A 336 -17.28 2.60 -3.14
N SER A 337 -18.49 2.08 -2.90
CA SER A 337 -19.65 2.95 -2.58
C SER A 337 -19.63 3.48 -1.15
N ASP A 338 -18.73 2.94 -0.32
CA ASP A 338 -18.64 3.22 1.10
C ASP A 338 -17.67 4.38 1.42
N ASP A 339 -17.21 5.13 0.40
CA ASP A 339 -16.52 6.43 0.56
C ASP A 339 -17.51 7.49 1.11
N GLU A 340 -17.96 7.35 2.36
CA GLU A 340 -18.67 8.45 3.05
C GLU A 340 -17.65 9.49 3.51
N ASP A 341 -17.37 10.43 2.61
CA ASP A 341 -17.05 11.81 2.99
C ASP A 341 -17.64 12.79 1.96
N THR A 342 -18.97 12.85 1.91
CA THR A 342 -19.70 14.04 1.42
C THR A 342 -20.16 14.86 2.61
N GLY A 343 -19.20 15.40 3.37
CA GLY A 343 -19.45 16.34 4.45
C GLY A 343 -19.38 17.79 4.00
N THR A 344 -20.39 18.30 3.27
CA THR A 344 -20.86 19.70 3.40
C THR A 344 -22.31 19.77 2.89
N GLN A 345 -23.27 19.44 3.76
CA GLN A 345 -24.59 20.06 3.61
C GLN A 345 -24.42 21.53 4.01
N MET A 346 -24.38 22.41 3.01
CA MET A 346 -24.63 23.83 3.24
C MET A 346 -26.04 23.95 3.81
N GLN A 347 -26.15 24.28 5.10
CA GLN A 347 -27.36 24.85 5.64
C GLN A 347 -27.54 26.21 4.97
N GLU A 348 -28.58 26.34 4.14
CA GLU A 348 -29.06 27.65 3.69
C GLU A 348 -29.51 28.46 4.91
N PRO A 349 -29.07 29.72 5.06
CA PRO A 349 -29.67 30.61 6.04
C PRO A 349 -31.04 31.06 5.53
N ILE A 350 -32.04 30.95 6.41
CA ILE A 350 -33.38 31.55 6.28
C ILE A 350 -33.27 33.08 6.34
#